data_AF-A0A165SJP6-F1
#
_entry.id   AF-A0A165SJP6-F1
#
_cell.length_a   1.000
_cell.length_b   1.000
_cell.length_c   1.000
_cell.angle_alpha   90.00
_cell.angle_beta   90.00
_cell.angle_gamma   90.00
#
_symmetry.space_group_name_H-M   'P 1'
#
loop_
_entity.id
_entity.type
_entity.pdbx_description
1 polymer ?
#
loop_
_entity_poly.entity_id
_entity_poly.type
_entity_poly.pdbx_seq_one_letter_code
_entity_poly.pdbx_strand_id
1 'polypeptide(L)'
;MATLTLALKGEYFDAIKAGNKPEEFRLRTPYWRKRLEGRIYDRIELTKGYPARADETRRLSLPWKGYRVTTITHPHFGAEPVEVFAINVKL
;
A
#
# COMPACT_ATOMS: atom_id res chain seq x y z
N MET A 1 8.53 15.12 8.90
CA MET A 1 7.91 13.78 8.91
C MET A 1 7.60 13.37 7.48
N ALA A 2 8.10 12.22 7.05
CA ALA A 2 7.88 11.69 5.72
C ALA A 2 6.69 10.72 5.73
N THR A 3 5.73 10.97 4.83
CA THR A 3 4.52 10.15 4.67
C THR A 3 4.52 9.48 3.31
N LEU A 4 4.30 8.16 3.27
CA LEU A 4 3.99 7.45 2.04
C LEU A 4 2.48 7.42 1.83
N THR A 5 1.96 8.15 0.84
CA THR A 5 0.52 8.11 0.52
C THR A 5 0.23 7.12 -0.62
N LEU A 6 -0.73 6.22 -0.40
CA LEU A 6 -1.20 5.20 -1.34
C LEU A 6 -2.73 5.29 -1.53
N ALA A 7 -3.17 5.51 -2.77
CA ALA A 7 -4.57 5.34 -3.13
C ALA A 7 -4.88 3.88 -3.46
N LEU A 8 -5.91 3.34 -2.83
CA LEU A 8 -6.32 1.94 -2.92
C LEU A 8 -7.69 1.80 -3.61
N LYS A 9 -7.92 0.63 -4.22
CA LYS A 9 -9.28 0.19 -4.57
C LYS A 9 -10.09 0.01 -3.27
N GLY A 10 -11.40 0.25 -3.37
CA GLY A 10 -12.30 0.20 -2.22
C GLY A 10 -12.22 -1.11 -1.44
N GLU A 11 -12.26 -2.24 -2.17
CA GLU A 11 -12.16 -3.60 -1.60
C GLU A 11 -10.92 -3.79 -0.71
N TYR A 12 -9.76 -3.28 -1.12
CA TYR A 12 -8.52 -3.44 -0.37
C TYR A 12 -8.44 -2.50 0.82
N PHE A 13 -8.90 -1.27 0.65
CA PHE A 13 -8.98 -0.33 1.77
C PHE A 13 -9.87 -0.88 2.87
N ASP A 14 -11.06 -1.38 2.50
CA ASP A 14 -12.02 -1.93 3.47
C ASP A 14 -11.47 -3.20 4.14
N ALA A 15 -10.79 -4.08 3.38
CA ALA A 15 -10.14 -5.27 3.94
C ALA A 15 -8.99 -4.95 4.91
N ILE A 16 -8.18 -3.92 4.63
CA ILE A 16 -7.12 -3.44 5.54
C ILE A 16 -7.75 -2.82 6.79
N LYS A 17 -8.76 -1.97 6.62
CA LYS A 17 -9.49 -1.32 7.72
C LYS A 17 -10.18 -2.34 8.64
N ALA A 18 -10.59 -3.48 8.09
CA ALA A 18 -11.13 -4.60 8.85
C ALA A 18 -10.06 -5.52 9.49
N GLY A 19 -8.76 -5.27 9.25
CA GLY A 19 -7.65 -6.09 9.76
C GLY A 19 -7.40 -7.41 9.01
N ASN A 20 -8.15 -7.67 7.93
CA ASN A 20 -8.11 -8.93 7.18
C ASN A 20 -7.00 -8.95 6.12
N LYS A 21 -6.42 -7.80 5.78
CA LYS A 21 -5.35 -7.68 4.77
C LYS A 21 -4.12 -7.01 5.40
N PRO A 22 -3.07 -7.77 5.78
CA PRO A 22 -1.89 -7.22 6.45
C PRO A 22 -0.86 -6.61 5.49
N GLU A 23 -0.95 -6.91 4.19
CA GLU A 23 0.01 -6.47 3.17
C GLU A 23 -0.69 -5.82 1.98
N GLU A 24 -0.17 -4.68 1.53
CA GLU A 24 -0.52 -4.01 0.28
C GLU A 24 0.58 -4.29 -0.76
N PHE A 25 0.19 -4.76 -1.94
CA PHE A 25 1.14 -5.16 -2.99
C PHE A 25 1.27 -4.08 -4.05
N ARG A 26 2.51 -3.68 -4.35
CA ARG A 26 2.82 -2.78 -5.47
C ARG A 26 3.86 -3.42 -6.38
N LEU A 27 3.57 -3.48 -7.68
CA LEU A 27 4.54 -3.95 -8.69
C LEU A 27 5.88 -3.25 -8.51
N ARG A 28 6.98 -4.00 -8.64
CA ARG A 28 8.34 -3.47 -8.48
C ARG A 28 8.82 -2.68 -9.70
N THR A 29 8.01 -1.74 -10.16
CA THR A 29 8.32 -0.87 -11.30
C THR A 29 9.30 0.24 -10.92
N PRO A 30 9.99 0.89 -11.87
CA PRO A 30 10.88 2.02 -11.60
C PRO A 30 10.22 3.15 -10.81
N TYR A 31 8.90 3.35 -10.99
CA TYR A 31 8.11 4.31 -10.23
C TYR A 31 8.08 3.97 -8.73
N TRP A 32 7.75 2.73 -8.38
CA TRP A 32 7.68 2.29 -6.98
C TRP A 32 9.05 2.17 -6.34
N ARG A 33 10.06 1.73 -7.10
CA ARG A 33 11.44 1.66 -6.63
C ARG A 33 11.94 3.02 -6.12
N LYS A 34 11.73 4.10 -6.88
CA LYS A 34 12.09 5.47 -6.46
C LYS A 34 11.40 5.94 -5.17
N ARG A 35 10.21 5.40 -4.87
CA ARG A 35 9.41 5.74 -3.69
C ARG A 35 9.70 4.84 -2.49
N LEU A 36 10.35 3.69 -2.65
CA LEU A 36 10.50 2.70 -1.59
C LEU A 36 11.96 2.37 -1.31
N GLU A 37 12.76 2.10 -2.34
CA GLU A 37 14.16 1.73 -2.18
C GLU A 37 14.97 2.92 -1.65
N GLY A 38 15.68 2.72 -0.53
CA GLY A 38 16.47 3.76 0.13
C GLY A 38 15.63 4.88 0.79
N ARG A 39 14.32 4.70 0.93
CA ARG A 39 13.43 5.67 1.58
C ARG A 39 13.03 5.22 2.98
N ILE A 40 13.00 6.19 3.89
CA ILE A 40 12.53 6.02 5.25
C ILE A 40 11.30 6.92 5.42
N TYR A 41 10.22 6.34 5.93
CA TYR A 41 8.97 7.01 6.23
C TYR A 41 8.66 6.86 7.70
N ASP A 42 7.97 7.84 8.27
CA ASP A 42 7.43 7.76 9.63
C ASP A 42 6.07 7.06 9.62
N ARG A 43 5.28 7.30 8.57
CA ARG A 43 3.91 6.82 8.44
C ARG A 43 3.53 6.51 6.99
N ILE A 44 2.47 5.72 6.85
CA ILE A 44 1.78 5.42 5.59
C ILE A 44 0.34 5.93 5.69
N GLU A 45 -0.11 6.62 4.65
CA GLU A 45 -1.50 7.05 4.52
C GLU A 45 -2.16 6.29 3.37
N LEU A 46 -3.18 5.53 3.71
CA LEU A 46 -4.00 4.81 2.75
C LEU A 46 -5.28 5.60 2.50
N THR A 47 -5.66 5.74 1.23
CA THR A 47 -6.92 6.40 0.84
C THR A 47 -7.81 5.46 0.05
N LYS A 48 -9.11 5.49 0.32
CA LYS A 48 -10.13 4.81 -0.48
C LYS A 48 -10.36 5.61 -1.76
N GLY A 49 -9.63 5.33 -2.84
CA GLY A 49 -9.62 6.17 -4.04
C GLY A 49 -9.03 7.57 -3.79
N TYR A 50 -9.66 8.61 -4.33
CA TYR A 50 -9.25 10.01 -4.21
C TYR A 50 -10.27 10.82 -3.38
N PRO A 51 -10.29 10.66 -2.05
CA PRO A 51 -11.25 11.38 -1.21
C PRO A 51 -10.96 12.89 -1.18
N ALA A 52 -12.00 13.68 -0.97
CA ALA A 52 -11.85 15.09 -0.63
C ALA A 52 -10.96 15.25 0.61
N ARG A 53 -10.38 16.43 0.80
CA ARG A 53 -9.45 16.68 1.92
C ARG A 53 -10.11 16.46 3.28
N ALA A 54 -11.40 16.80 3.41
CA ALA A 54 -12.17 16.68 4.64
C ALA A 54 -12.79 15.29 4.89
N ASP A 55 -12.67 14.36 3.94
CA ASP A 55 -13.24 13.02 4.11
C ASP A 55 -12.24 12.08 4.82
N GLU A 56 -12.28 12.14 6.15
CA GLU A 56 -11.44 11.31 7.03
C GLU A 56 -11.87 9.84 7.04
N THR A 57 -13.15 9.55 6.77
CA THR A 57 -13.69 8.18 6.81
C THR A 57 -13.04 7.24 5.79
N ARG A 58 -12.55 7.84 4.70
CA ARG A 58 -11.84 7.22 3.57
C ARG A 58 -10.33 7.33 3.65
N ARG A 59 -9.78 7.66 4.82
CA ARG A 59 -8.35 7.76 5.10
C ARG A 59 -7.97 6.84 6.27
N LEU A 60 -6.79 6.26 6.19
CA LEU A 60 -6.22 5.46 7.26
C LEU A 60 -4.74 5.80 7.38
N SER A 61 -4.32 6.28 8.55
CA SER A 61 -2.91 6.62 8.83
C SER A 61 -2.34 5.57 9.78
N LEU A 62 -1.25 4.93 9.36
CA LEU A 62 -0.60 3.85 10.11
C LEU A 62 0.90 4.15 10.26
N PRO A 63 1.56 3.65 11.31
CA PRO A 63 3.02 3.72 11.38
C PRO A 63 3.63 2.95 10.20
N TRP A 64 4.72 3.48 9.64
CA TRP A 64 5.45 2.80 8.58
C TRP A 64 6.18 1.59 9.15
N LYS A 65 5.77 0.38 8.74
CA LYS A 65 6.36 -0.89 9.18
C LYS A 65 7.30 -1.51 8.14
N GLY A 66 7.63 -0.76 7.08
CA GLY A 66 8.49 -1.23 5.98
C GLY A 66 7.77 -2.10 4.95
N TYR A 67 8.57 -2.72 4.09
CA TYR A 67 8.12 -3.65 3.07
C TYR A 67 9.12 -4.80 2.91
N ARG A 68 8.67 -5.89 2.29
CA ARG A 68 9.54 -6.94 1.74
C ARG A 68 9.34 -7.05 0.23
N VAL A 69 10.30 -7.65 -0.46
CA VAL A 69 10.16 -7.99 -1.89
C VAL A 69 9.79 -9.47 -1.99
N THR A 70 8.83 -9.79 -2.86
CA THR A 70 8.37 -11.17 -3.07
C THR A 70 7.78 -11.32 -4.46
N THR A 71 7.73 -12.54 -4.96
CA THR A 71 7.03 -12.88 -6.21
C THR A 71 5.65 -13.43 -5.87
N ILE A 72 4.61 -12.94 -6.55
CA ILE A 72 3.23 -13.44 -6.40
C ILE A 72 2.56 -13.58 -7.77
N THR A 73 1.57 -14.46 -7.85
CA THR A 73 0.56 -14.44 -8.92
C THR A 73 -0.68 -13.75 -8.38
N HIS A 74 -1.18 -12.73 -9.07
CA HIS A 74 -2.28 -11.91 -8.56
C HIS A 74 -3.24 -11.48 -9.68
N PRO A 75 -4.57 -11.63 -9.53
CA PRO A 75 -5.53 -11.33 -10.59
C PRO A 75 -5.40 -9.93 -11.22
N HIS A 76 -5.09 -8.90 -10.41
CA HIS A 76 -4.87 -7.53 -10.92
C HIS A 76 -3.53 -7.31 -11.62
N PHE A 77 -2.57 -8.24 -11.52
CA PHE A 77 -1.27 -8.14 -12.17
C PHE A 77 -1.10 -9.08 -13.37
N GLY A 78 -2.02 -10.03 -13.54
CA GLY A 78 -2.02 -11.02 -14.62
C GLY A 78 -1.81 -12.44 -14.11
N ALA A 79 -1.75 -13.39 -15.05
CA ALA A 79 -1.57 -14.82 -14.74
C ALA A 79 -0.11 -15.18 -14.40
N GLU A 80 0.83 -14.39 -14.89
CA GLU A 80 2.26 -14.63 -14.66
C GLU A 80 2.70 -14.20 -13.26
N PRO A 81 3.63 -14.92 -12.63
CA PRO A 81 4.27 -14.48 -11.40
C PRO A 81 5.01 -13.14 -11.61
N VAL A 82 4.78 -12.19 -10.72
CA VAL A 82 5.39 -10.86 -10.76
C VAL A 82 6.08 -10.50 -9.45
N GLU A 83 7.17 -9.76 -9.53
CA GLU A 83 7.86 -9.24 -8.37
C GLU A 83 7.15 -7.97 -7.84
N VAL A 84 6.86 -7.97 -6.54
CA VAL A 84 6.14 -6.90 -5.85
C VAL A 84 6.85 -6.47 -4.58
N PHE A 85 6.59 -5.24 -4.19
CA PHE A 85 6.73 -4.77 -2.83
C PHE A 85 5.49 -5.18 -2.04
N ALA A 86 5.67 -6.01 -1.02
CA ALA A 86 4.67 -6.32 0.00
C ALA A 86 4.84 -5.34 1.17
N ILE A 87 4.04 -4.28 1.16
CA ILE A 87 4.08 -3.19 2.14
C ILE A 87 3.26 -3.60 3.35
N ASN A 88 3.84 -3.52 4.54
CA ASN A 88 3.13 -3.87 5.77
C ASN A 88 2.13 -2.77 6.15
N VAL A 89 0.86 -3.15 6.17
CA VAL A 89 -0.30 -2.28 6.49
C VAL A 89 -1.17 -2.89 7.59
N LYS A 90 -0.64 -3.89 8.32
CA LYS A 90 -1.34 -4.49 9.45
C LYS A 90 -1.65 -3.41 10.50
N LEU A 91 -2.90 -3.35 10.95
CA LEU A 91 -3.32 -2.52 12.08
C LEU A 91 -2.51 -2.89 13.34
#